data_AF-A0AAD2FMH7-F1
#
_entry.id   AF-A0AAD2FMH7-F1
#
_cell.length_a   1.000
_cell.length_b   1.000
_cell.length_c   1.000
_cell.angle_alpha   90.00
_cell.angle_beta   90.00
_cell.angle_gamma   90.00
#
_symmetry.space_group_name_H-M   'P 1'
#
loop_
_entity.id
_entity.type
_entity.pdbx_description
1 polymer ?
#
loop_
_entity_poly.entity_id
_entity_poly.type
_entity_poly.pdbx_seq_one_letter_code
_entity_poly.pdbx_strand_id
1 'polypeptide(L)'
;MAAGKNPRAGEQGSIEAGFRSVDGSRSRSRCSTKDSKAILEAQHNLCFQQIGNEMKADYEVYDATMIAHCMMQIKAKFDTDEGLNFIQQYYRNQGQKKFGDDGKDAVNKELRQMLLRDRFTPKFVKDKSASERKKAQSAMMLLAEKQFEKMIKGRLVFQGDGTREWLSREDTASPTALQEAITTTCVIDAHKGRDIMTMDVPNAFIQTYMPEAKEGEDRIYMKITAMMVQILIDMAPEYRKYVVLENENRAIYVRVLCAIYGMLQSSLLFYNQF
;
A
#
# COMPACT_ATOMS: atom_id res chain seq x y z
N MET A 1 -52.55 -1.82 23.16
CA MET A 1 -53.48 -0.73 23.55
C MET A 1 -52.75 0.18 24.54
N ALA A 2 -53.05 1.49 24.51
CA ALA A 2 -52.65 2.55 25.48
C ALA A 2 -51.17 2.62 25.92
N ALA A 3 -50.36 3.65 25.67
CA ALA A 3 -50.53 5.12 25.65
C ALA A 3 -50.57 5.81 27.03
N GLY A 4 -49.74 6.86 27.15
CA GLY A 4 -49.78 7.88 28.21
C GLY A 4 -48.65 7.77 29.25
N LYS A 5 -48.09 8.85 29.80
CA LYS A 5 -48.04 10.29 29.47
C LYS A 5 -47.21 10.94 30.60
N ASN A 6 -46.40 11.95 30.29
CA ASN A 6 -45.52 12.65 31.23
C ASN A 6 -46.22 13.88 31.88
N PRO A 7 -45.99 14.20 33.16
CA PRO A 7 -46.04 15.57 33.68
C PRO A 7 -44.75 15.95 34.44
N ARG A 8 -43.98 16.95 33.99
CA ARG A 8 -44.10 18.40 34.34
C ARG A 8 -43.62 18.81 35.75
N ALA A 9 -42.38 19.31 35.78
CA ALA A 9 -41.94 20.59 36.34
C ALA A 9 -42.39 21.04 37.75
N GLY A 10 -41.40 21.10 38.65
CA GLY A 10 -41.31 21.98 39.80
C GLY A 10 -39.87 22.01 40.35
N GLU A 11 -39.36 23.06 41.00
CA GLU A 11 -39.92 24.42 41.19
C GLU A 11 -38.87 25.55 41.08
N GLN A 12 -38.40 26.12 42.20
CA GLN A 12 -37.72 27.42 42.29
C GLN A 12 -36.81 27.51 43.54
N GLY A 13 -35.76 28.33 43.44
CA GLY A 13 -34.88 28.68 44.56
C GLY A 13 -33.99 29.87 44.20
N SER A 14 -34.47 31.08 44.46
CA SER A 14 -33.81 32.35 44.11
C SER A 14 -33.25 33.05 45.35
N ILE A 15 -32.01 33.56 45.26
CA ILE A 15 -31.44 34.54 46.19
C ILE A 15 -30.83 35.67 45.36
N GLU A 16 -31.35 36.89 45.51
CA GLU A 16 -30.75 38.11 44.98
C GLU A 16 -29.91 38.81 46.05
N ALA A 17 -28.82 39.44 45.62
CA ALA A 17 -28.22 40.59 46.29
C ALA A 17 -27.53 41.47 45.23
N GLY A 18 -27.87 42.77 45.21
CA GLY A 18 -27.24 43.76 44.31
C GLY A 18 -25.82 44.16 44.75
N PHE A 19 -25.14 45.13 44.13
CA PHE A 19 -25.57 46.11 43.13
C PHE A 19 -24.32 46.73 42.45
N ARG A 20 -24.54 47.56 41.42
CA ARG A 20 -23.60 48.49 40.72
C ARG A 20 -22.75 47.93 39.57
N SER A 21 -23.01 48.51 38.40
CA SER A 21 -22.27 48.39 37.16
C SER A 21 -20.88 49.04 37.23
N VAL A 22 -19.90 48.43 36.58
CA VAL A 22 -18.69 49.09 36.05
C VAL A 22 -18.45 48.52 34.65
N ASP A 23 -18.28 49.39 33.66
CA ASP A 23 -18.05 48.98 32.28
C ASP A 23 -16.73 48.21 32.11
N GLY A 24 -16.76 47.14 31.32
CA GLY A 24 -15.60 46.27 31.09
C GLY A 24 -15.84 45.34 29.92
N SER A 25 -15.57 45.82 28.71
CA SER A 25 -15.69 45.05 27.47
C SER A 25 -14.69 43.89 27.42
N ARG A 26 -15.17 42.66 27.69
CA ARG A 26 -14.44 41.41 27.41
C ARG A 26 -15.36 40.40 26.74
N SER A 27 -15.07 40.09 25.48
CA SER A 27 -15.77 39.05 24.74
C SER A 27 -15.45 37.67 25.34
N ARG A 28 -16.49 36.88 25.61
CA ARG A 28 -16.35 35.44 25.90
C ARG A 28 -16.61 34.67 24.61
N SER A 29 -15.55 34.13 24.02
CA SER A 29 -15.67 33.22 22.87
C SER A 29 -16.29 31.89 23.32
N ARG A 30 -17.18 31.33 22.49
CA ARG A 30 -17.68 29.97 22.67
C ARG A 30 -16.64 29.00 22.10
N CYS A 31 -15.85 28.36 22.96
CA CYS A 31 -15.05 27.20 22.56
C CYS A 31 -16.01 26.05 22.20
N SER A 32 -15.81 25.37 21.07
CA SER A 32 -16.75 24.35 20.61
C SER A 32 -16.39 22.98 21.16
N THR A 33 -17.40 22.17 21.51
CA THR A 33 -17.18 20.80 22.00
C THR A 33 -16.60 19.84 20.95
N LYS A 34 -16.48 20.26 19.67
CA LYS A 34 -15.75 19.51 18.65
C LYS A 34 -14.24 19.60 18.84
N ASP A 35 -13.75 20.78 19.23
CA ASP A 35 -12.31 21.04 19.41
C ASP A 35 -11.74 20.12 20.49
N SER A 36 -12.48 19.94 21.59
CA SER A 36 -12.05 19.11 22.72
C SER A 36 -11.85 17.63 22.36
N LYS A 37 -12.59 17.09 21.38
CA LYS A 37 -12.45 15.69 20.94
C LYS A 37 -11.28 15.52 19.97
N ALA A 38 -11.08 16.49 19.06
CA ALA A 38 -9.92 16.53 18.17
C ALA A 38 -8.60 16.73 18.93
N ILE A 39 -8.61 17.50 20.02
CA ILE A 39 -7.45 17.68 20.92
C ILE A 39 -7.10 16.37 21.64
N LEU A 40 -8.10 15.60 22.10
CA LEU A 40 -7.89 14.27 22.68
C LEU A 40 -7.38 13.26 21.66
N GLU A 41 -7.89 13.28 20.41
CA GLU A 41 -7.30 12.49 19.32
C GLU A 41 -5.84 12.89 19.04
N ALA A 42 -5.51 14.18 19.02
CA ALA A 42 -4.14 14.66 18.81
C ALA A 42 -3.17 14.33 19.96
N GLN A 43 -3.68 14.07 21.17
CA GLN A 43 -2.88 13.65 22.33
C GLN A 43 -2.66 12.13 22.41
N HIS A 44 -3.52 11.33 21.77
CA HIS A 44 -3.47 9.86 21.86
C HIS A 44 -3.09 9.17 20.55
N ASN A 45 -3.28 9.83 19.40
CA ASN A 45 -2.74 9.39 18.13
C ASN A 45 -1.35 10.01 17.93
N LEU A 46 -0.35 9.18 17.64
CA LEU A 46 0.92 9.60 17.05
C LEU A 46 0.66 10.00 15.58
N CYS A 47 -0.06 11.10 15.38
CA CYS A 47 -0.42 11.61 14.06
C CYS A 47 0.83 11.91 13.25
N PHE A 48 0.86 11.38 12.03
CA PHE A 48 1.89 11.67 11.04
C PHE A 48 2.09 13.18 10.89
N GLN A 49 3.17 13.70 11.47
CA GLN A 49 3.77 14.93 10.99
C GLN A 49 4.42 14.62 9.63
N GLN A 50 3.60 14.58 8.58
CA GLN A 50 4.06 15.11 7.31
C GLN A 50 4.26 16.60 7.52
N ILE A 51 5.46 16.92 8.00
CA ILE A 51 6.11 18.22 7.97
C ILE A 51 5.71 18.89 6.65
N GLY A 52 4.96 20.00 6.76
CA GLY A 52 4.69 20.86 5.63
C GLY A 52 6.00 21.50 5.12
N ASN A 53 5.92 22.35 4.10
CA ASN A 53 7.08 23.11 3.58
C ASN A 53 7.74 24.07 4.61
N GLU A 54 7.38 23.99 5.90
CA GLU A 54 7.82 24.83 7.01
C GLU A 54 9.06 24.29 7.74
N MET A 55 9.39 22.98 7.68
CA MET A 55 10.74 22.52 8.09
C MET A 55 11.66 22.37 6.89
N LYS A 56 12.04 23.51 6.31
CA LYS A 56 13.37 23.64 5.72
C LYS A 56 14.32 23.92 6.87
N ALA A 57 15.00 22.88 7.35
CA ALA A 57 16.19 23.08 8.15
C ALA A 57 17.32 23.50 7.20
N ASP A 58 17.77 24.74 7.32
CA ASP A 58 19.01 25.16 6.69
C ASP A 58 20.16 24.47 7.43
N TYR A 59 20.90 23.62 6.72
CA TYR A 59 22.04 22.93 7.30
C TYR A 59 23.20 23.91 7.46
N GLU A 60 23.71 24.06 8.69
CA GLU A 60 24.98 24.73 8.90
C GLU A 60 26.09 23.99 8.16
N VAL A 61 27.18 24.70 7.81
CA VAL A 61 28.29 24.11 7.04
C VAL A 61 28.87 22.89 7.75
N TYR A 62 28.85 22.87 9.08
CA TYR A 62 29.25 21.73 9.89
C TYR A 62 28.30 20.53 9.73
N ASP A 63 26.98 20.73 9.81
CA ASP A 63 25.98 19.66 9.67
C ASP A 63 26.01 19.07 8.27
N ALA A 64 26.07 19.92 7.24
CA ALA A 64 26.24 19.50 5.85
C ALA A 64 27.53 18.69 5.67
N THR A 65 28.63 19.11 6.31
CA THR A 65 29.90 18.36 6.30
C THR A 65 29.78 17.03 7.03
N MET A 66 29.12 16.96 8.18
CA MET A 66 28.96 15.73 8.94
C MET A 66 28.06 14.73 8.21
N ILE A 67 26.96 15.20 7.63
CA ILE A 67 26.07 14.41 6.76
C ILE A 67 26.84 13.90 5.54
N ALA A 68 27.59 14.77 4.85
CA ALA A 68 28.44 14.37 3.73
C ALA A 68 29.50 13.34 4.15
N HIS A 69 30.08 13.47 5.34
CA HIS A 69 31.06 12.52 5.88
C HIS A 69 30.42 11.16 6.22
N CYS A 70 29.22 11.15 6.82
CA CYS A 70 28.44 9.93 7.03
C CYS A 70 28.04 9.28 5.70
N MET A 71 27.54 10.06 4.73
CA MET A 71 27.22 9.58 3.38
C MET A 71 28.44 9.04 2.65
N MET A 72 29.62 9.66 2.80
CA MET A 72 30.89 9.18 2.26
C MET A 72 31.38 7.92 2.96
N GLN A 73 31.26 7.80 4.28
CA GLN A 73 31.62 6.58 5.01
C GLN A 73 30.68 5.42 4.69
N ILE A 74 29.39 5.69 4.54
CA ILE A 74 28.40 4.73 4.04
C ILE A 74 28.78 4.32 2.61
N LYS A 75 28.99 5.27 1.69
CA LYS A 75 29.42 5.01 0.32
C LYS A 75 30.69 4.18 0.30
N ALA A 76 31.75 4.57 1.01
CA ALA A 76 33.03 3.86 1.04
C ALA A 76 32.94 2.45 1.66
N LYS A 77 32.01 2.20 2.58
CA LYS A 77 31.71 0.83 3.06
C LYS A 77 30.93 0.00 2.05
N PHE A 78 30.23 0.63 1.10
CA PHE A 78 29.60 -0.04 -0.05
C PHE A 78 30.52 -0.11 -1.29
N ASP A 79 31.53 0.76 -1.39
CA ASP A 79 32.58 0.83 -2.44
C ASP A 79 33.76 -0.09 -2.06
N THR A 80 33.48 -1.38 -1.86
CA THR A 80 34.47 -2.42 -1.60
C THR A 80 34.46 -3.47 -2.71
N ASP A 81 35.61 -4.10 -3.00
CA ASP A 81 35.66 -5.26 -3.92
C ASP A 81 34.83 -6.46 -3.42
N GLU A 82 34.47 -6.46 -2.13
CA GLU A 82 33.56 -7.41 -1.47
C GLU A 82 32.10 -6.90 -1.39
N GLY A 83 31.75 -5.87 -2.17
CA GLY A 83 30.44 -5.24 -2.15
C GLY A 83 29.29 -6.21 -2.42
N LEU A 84 28.49 -6.49 -1.38
CA LEU A 84 27.30 -7.35 -1.48
C LEU A 84 26.29 -6.73 -2.45
N ASN A 85 26.15 -7.35 -3.62
CA ASN A 85 25.25 -6.88 -4.67
C ASN A 85 23.79 -7.08 -4.23
N PHE A 86 23.05 -5.98 -4.03
CA PHE A 86 21.62 -6.03 -3.75
C PHE A 86 20.88 -6.78 -4.87
N ILE A 87 19.75 -7.43 -4.53
CA ILE A 87 18.99 -8.26 -5.49
C ILE A 87 18.51 -7.39 -6.67
N GLN A 88 19.28 -7.41 -7.76
CA GLN A 88 19.01 -6.66 -8.97
C GLN A 88 17.80 -7.26 -9.70
N GLN A 89 16.77 -6.46 -9.87
CA GLN A 89 15.55 -6.85 -10.58
C GLN A 89 15.59 -6.36 -12.02
N TYR A 90 15.10 -7.18 -12.94
CA TYR A 90 15.03 -6.89 -14.36
C TYR A 90 13.60 -7.06 -14.86
N TYR A 91 13.14 -6.14 -15.70
CA TYR A 91 11.91 -6.31 -16.47
C TYR A 91 12.02 -7.57 -17.35
N ARG A 92 10.91 -8.29 -17.53
CA ARG A 92 10.78 -9.53 -18.33
C ARG A 92 11.68 -9.60 -19.58
N ASN A 93 11.68 -8.56 -20.42
CA ASN A 93 12.42 -8.52 -21.68
C ASN A 93 13.95 -8.47 -21.49
N GLN A 94 14.44 -7.85 -20.41
CA GLN A 94 15.86 -7.85 -20.05
C GLN A 94 16.22 -9.09 -19.25
N GLY A 95 15.37 -9.50 -18.29
CA GLY A 95 15.58 -10.69 -17.46
C GLY A 95 15.62 -11.98 -18.29
N GLN A 96 14.75 -12.15 -19.29
CA GLN A 96 14.82 -13.32 -20.19
C GLN A 96 16.06 -13.32 -21.08
N LYS A 97 16.63 -12.15 -21.41
CA LYS A 97 17.92 -12.06 -22.12
C LYS A 97 19.10 -12.41 -21.20
N LYS A 98 19.03 -12.01 -19.93
CA LYS A 98 20.10 -12.27 -18.94
C LYS A 98 20.10 -13.72 -18.43
N PHE A 99 18.91 -14.26 -18.13
CA PHE A 99 18.72 -15.54 -17.44
C PHE A 99 18.29 -16.69 -18.36
N GLY A 100 18.22 -16.48 -19.67
CA GLY A 100 17.91 -17.53 -20.65
C GLY A 100 16.64 -18.33 -20.34
N ASP A 101 16.77 -19.65 -20.31
CA ASP A 101 15.66 -20.58 -20.06
C ASP A 101 15.21 -20.60 -18.59
N ASP A 102 16.12 -20.48 -17.61
CA ASP A 102 15.74 -20.30 -16.19
C ASP A 102 14.85 -19.06 -16.00
N GLY A 103 15.11 -18.00 -16.78
CA GLY A 103 14.27 -16.81 -16.85
C GLY A 103 12.88 -17.05 -17.46
N LYS A 104 12.72 -18.03 -18.36
CA LYS A 104 11.41 -18.45 -18.88
C LYS A 104 10.67 -19.29 -17.84
N ASP A 105 11.36 -20.24 -17.21
CA ASP A 105 10.77 -21.12 -16.21
C ASP A 105 10.33 -20.38 -14.95
N ALA A 106 11.08 -19.35 -14.54
CA ALA A 106 10.67 -18.43 -13.48
C ALA A 106 9.37 -17.69 -13.81
N VAL A 107 9.18 -17.22 -15.05
CA VAL A 107 7.93 -16.60 -15.53
C VAL A 107 6.80 -17.63 -15.57
N ASN A 108 7.06 -18.84 -16.07
CA ASN A 108 6.08 -19.91 -16.17
C ASN A 108 5.57 -20.35 -14.78
N LYS A 109 6.49 -20.55 -13.84
CA LYS A 109 6.20 -20.93 -12.45
C LYS A 109 5.33 -19.89 -11.74
N GLU A 110 5.64 -18.60 -11.91
CA GLU A 110 4.88 -17.50 -11.32
C GLU A 110 3.47 -17.38 -11.92
N LEU A 111 3.33 -17.39 -13.25
CA LEU A 111 2.01 -17.34 -13.91
C LEU A 111 1.14 -18.55 -13.54
N ARG A 112 1.73 -19.75 -13.54
CA ARG A 112 1.06 -20.98 -13.09
C ARG A 112 0.58 -20.88 -11.65
N GLN A 113 1.36 -20.27 -10.76
CA GLN A 113 0.96 -20.06 -9.36
C GLN A 113 -0.27 -19.14 -9.25
N MET A 114 -0.39 -18.11 -10.09
CA MET A 114 -1.57 -17.23 -10.06
C MET A 114 -2.84 -17.93 -10.57
N LEU A 115 -2.71 -18.72 -11.64
CA LEU A 115 -3.80 -19.52 -12.21
C LEU A 115 -4.29 -20.60 -11.24
N LEU A 116 -3.37 -21.41 -10.67
CA LEU A 116 -3.70 -22.46 -9.69
C LEU A 116 -4.36 -21.97 -8.39
N ARG A 117 -4.40 -20.65 -8.18
CA ARG A 117 -4.96 -20.02 -6.98
C ARG A 117 -6.19 -19.14 -7.31
N ASP A 118 -6.66 -19.14 -8.56
CA ASP A 118 -7.82 -18.36 -9.07
C ASP A 118 -7.80 -16.86 -8.73
N ARG A 119 -6.61 -16.24 -8.73
CA ARG A 119 -6.42 -14.87 -8.20
C ARG A 119 -6.87 -13.75 -9.13
N PHE A 120 -7.15 -14.09 -10.39
CA PHE A 120 -7.78 -13.19 -11.35
C PHE A 120 -8.62 -13.99 -12.36
N THR A 121 -9.72 -13.41 -12.84
CA THR A 121 -10.62 -14.07 -13.81
C THR A 121 -10.71 -13.30 -15.12
N PRO A 122 -10.67 -13.95 -16.28
CA PRO A 122 -10.72 -13.26 -17.56
C PRO A 122 -12.13 -12.73 -17.83
N LYS A 123 -12.22 -11.53 -18.41
CA LYS A 123 -13.50 -10.87 -18.75
C LYS A 123 -13.40 -10.23 -20.13
N PHE A 124 -14.44 -10.35 -20.94
CA PHE A 124 -14.46 -9.71 -22.26
C PHE A 124 -14.37 -8.18 -22.11
N VAL A 125 -13.84 -7.49 -23.13
CA VAL A 125 -13.73 -6.02 -23.11
C VAL A 125 -15.10 -5.35 -23.22
N LYS A 126 -16.06 -5.99 -23.90
CA LYS A 126 -17.46 -5.54 -24.02
C LYS A 126 -18.22 -5.54 -22.69
N ASP A 127 -17.81 -6.37 -21.72
CA ASP A 127 -18.51 -6.53 -20.42
C ASP A 127 -18.07 -5.47 -19.39
N LYS A 128 -17.24 -4.50 -19.79
CA LYS A 128 -16.63 -3.51 -18.88
C LYS A 128 -17.20 -2.12 -19.09
N SER A 129 -17.26 -1.35 -18.01
CA SER A 129 -17.57 0.08 -18.07
C SER A 129 -16.49 0.85 -18.88
N ALA A 130 -16.81 2.07 -19.34
CA ALA A 130 -15.80 2.93 -19.96
C ALA A 130 -14.70 3.34 -18.96
N SER A 131 -15.09 3.53 -17.68
CA SER A 131 -14.16 3.86 -16.59
C SER A 131 -13.27 2.67 -16.23
N GLU A 132 -13.83 1.47 -16.08
CA GLU A 132 -13.08 0.21 -15.84
C GLU A 132 -12.02 -0.04 -16.94
N ARG A 133 -12.34 0.26 -18.21
CA ARG A 133 -11.37 0.16 -19.32
C ARG A 133 -10.27 1.20 -19.24
N LYS A 134 -10.59 2.45 -18.86
CA LYS A 134 -9.60 3.53 -18.69
C LYS A 134 -8.68 3.27 -17.48
N LYS A 135 -9.23 2.75 -16.38
CA LYS A 135 -8.51 2.47 -15.13
C LYS A 135 -7.70 1.18 -15.14
N ALA A 136 -7.93 0.28 -16.09
CA ALA A 136 -7.25 -1.01 -16.17
C ALA A 136 -5.72 -0.86 -16.29
N GLN A 137 -4.98 -1.39 -15.33
CA GLN A 137 -3.52 -1.25 -15.27
C GLN A 137 -2.79 -2.42 -15.92
N SER A 138 -1.55 -2.20 -16.37
CA SER A 138 -0.74 -3.26 -16.97
C SER A 138 -0.23 -4.26 -15.94
N ALA A 139 -0.15 -5.53 -16.34
CA ALA A 139 0.66 -6.52 -15.64
C ALA A 139 2.14 -6.35 -16.02
N MET A 140 3.01 -6.33 -15.03
CA MET A 140 4.46 -6.29 -15.18
C MET A 140 5.05 -7.59 -14.61
N MET A 141 6.09 -8.12 -15.25
CA MET A 141 6.82 -9.30 -14.75
C MET A 141 8.27 -8.89 -14.48
N LEU A 142 8.68 -9.04 -13.22
CA LEU A 142 10.04 -8.79 -12.76
C LEU A 142 10.75 -10.12 -12.52
N LEU A 143 12.01 -10.20 -12.95
CA LEU A 143 12.88 -11.36 -12.76
C LEU A 143 14.10 -10.93 -11.95
N ALA A 144 14.42 -11.68 -10.90
CA ALA A 144 15.56 -11.42 -10.04
C ALA A 144 16.24 -12.71 -9.62
N GLU A 145 17.57 -12.67 -9.51
CA GLU A 145 18.36 -13.81 -9.07
C GLU A 145 18.46 -13.81 -7.53
N LYS A 146 18.09 -14.93 -6.90
CA LYS A 146 18.39 -15.18 -5.49
C LYS A 146 19.74 -15.88 -5.39
N GLN A 147 20.79 -15.12 -5.10
CA GLN A 147 22.18 -15.62 -5.04
C GLN A 147 22.34 -16.83 -4.09
N PHE A 148 21.76 -16.78 -2.88
CA PHE A 148 21.84 -17.87 -1.90
C PHE A 148 21.15 -19.16 -2.34
N GLU A 149 20.02 -19.06 -3.07
CA GLU A 149 19.24 -20.21 -3.54
C GLU A 149 19.66 -20.68 -4.95
N LYS A 150 20.54 -19.92 -5.62
CA LYS A 150 20.89 -20.06 -7.05
C LYS A 150 19.65 -20.24 -7.95
N MET A 151 18.57 -19.52 -7.64
CA MET A 151 17.28 -19.62 -8.32
C MET A 151 16.83 -18.26 -8.85
N ILE A 152 16.35 -18.24 -10.09
CA ILE A 152 15.69 -17.08 -10.67
C ILE A 152 14.24 -17.03 -10.15
N LYS A 153 13.88 -15.94 -9.49
CA LYS A 153 12.51 -15.69 -8.99
C LYS A 153 11.79 -14.71 -9.92
N GLY A 154 10.67 -15.17 -10.47
CA GLY A 154 9.66 -14.30 -11.08
C GLY A 154 8.79 -13.63 -10.03
N ARG A 155 8.27 -12.45 -10.35
CA ARG A 155 7.22 -11.75 -9.61
C ARG A 155 6.27 -11.10 -10.60
N LEU A 156 4.99 -11.50 -10.58
CA LEU A 156 3.93 -10.79 -11.28
C LEU A 156 3.51 -9.58 -10.44
N VAL A 157 3.62 -8.40 -11.02
CA VAL A 157 3.41 -7.11 -10.36
C VAL A 157 2.28 -6.38 -11.07
N PHE A 158 1.34 -5.86 -10.31
CA PHE A 158 0.34 -4.92 -10.82
C PHE A 158 1.00 -3.54 -10.93
N GLN A 159 1.00 -2.93 -12.11
CA GLN A 159 1.56 -1.59 -12.29
C GLN A 159 0.62 -0.54 -11.66
N GLY A 160 0.89 -0.16 -10.41
CA GLY A 160 0.00 0.71 -9.61
C GLY A 160 0.28 2.22 -9.69
N ASP A 161 1.29 2.66 -10.44
CA ASP A 161 1.64 4.08 -10.61
C ASP A 161 0.46 4.91 -11.13
N GLY A 162 -0.23 4.44 -12.17
CA GLY A 162 -1.42 5.10 -12.73
C GLY A 162 -2.62 5.16 -11.78
N THR A 163 -2.68 4.32 -10.74
CA THR A 163 -3.82 4.31 -9.81
C THR A 163 -3.90 5.52 -8.88
N ARG A 164 -2.82 6.31 -8.79
CA ARG A 164 -2.78 7.57 -8.02
C ARG A 164 -3.74 8.65 -8.51
N GLU A 165 -4.26 8.51 -9.74
CA GLU A 165 -5.26 9.45 -10.28
C GLU A 165 -6.64 9.32 -9.61
N TRP A 166 -6.97 8.17 -8.99
CA TRP A 166 -8.30 7.92 -8.40
C TRP A 166 -8.27 7.21 -7.04
N LEU A 167 -7.09 6.95 -6.48
CA LEU A 167 -6.92 6.46 -5.11
C LEU A 167 -6.26 7.55 -4.27
N SER A 168 -6.93 7.94 -3.17
CA SER A 168 -6.36 8.90 -2.23
C SER A 168 -5.24 8.27 -1.38
N ARG A 169 -4.54 9.10 -0.60
CA ARG A 169 -3.55 8.58 0.36
C ARG A 169 -4.24 7.87 1.51
N GLU A 170 -5.39 8.39 1.89
CA GLU A 170 -6.27 7.90 2.95
C GLU A 170 -6.81 6.50 2.58
N ASP A 171 -7.14 6.26 1.31
CA ASP A 171 -7.59 4.95 0.78
C ASP A 171 -6.47 3.91 0.60
N THR A 172 -5.21 4.28 0.83
CA THR A 172 -4.01 3.45 0.53
C THR A 172 -3.03 3.32 1.70
N ALA A 173 -3.10 4.19 2.70
CA ALA A 173 -2.20 4.20 3.85
C ALA A 173 -2.43 3.01 4.80
N SER A 174 -1.54 2.02 4.74
CA SER A 174 -1.46 0.96 5.74
C SER A 174 -0.69 1.42 6.97
N PRO A 175 -1.16 1.12 8.20
CA PRO A 175 -0.32 1.19 9.39
C PRO A 175 0.98 0.42 9.15
N THR A 176 2.11 1.08 9.39
CA THR A 176 3.45 0.54 9.19
C THR A 176 4.29 0.96 10.39
N ALA A 177 4.90 0.00 11.09
CA ALA A 177 5.75 0.30 12.23
C ALA A 177 7.02 1.05 11.79
N LEU A 178 7.49 1.97 12.65
CA LEU A 178 8.69 2.75 12.41
C LEU A 178 9.93 1.83 12.42
N GLN A 179 10.79 1.93 11.40
CA GLN A 179 11.95 1.05 11.21
C GLN A 179 12.93 1.13 12.39
N GLU A 180 13.11 2.34 12.94
CA GLU A 180 13.92 2.65 14.10
C GLU A 180 13.37 1.97 15.36
N ALA A 181 12.05 1.87 15.52
CA ALA A 181 11.41 1.19 16.65
C ALA A 181 11.59 -0.34 16.57
N ILE A 182 11.44 -0.92 15.38
CA ILE A 182 11.71 -2.34 15.13
C ILE A 182 13.18 -2.64 15.45
N THR A 183 14.10 -1.85 14.89
CA THR A 183 15.55 -2.01 15.08
C THR A 183 15.95 -1.88 16.56
N THR A 184 15.38 -0.90 17.26
CA THR A 184 15.61 -0.70 18.71
C THR A 184 15.17 -1.92 19.53
N THR A 185 14.01 -2.50 19.20
CA THR A 185 13.50 -3.71 19.86
C THR A 185 14.46 -4.88 19.64
N CYS A 186 14.88 -5.13 18.39
CA CYS A 186 15.84 -6.19 18.07
C CYS A 186 17.19 -6.01 18.81
N VAL A 187 17.70 -4.78 18.95
CA VAL A 187 18.93 -4.49 19.70
C VAL A 187 18.76 -4.77 21.20
N ILE A 188 17.61 -4.39 21.79
CA ILE A 188 17.30 -4.68 23.20
C ILE A 188 17.19 -6.19 23.44
N ASP A 189 16.55 -6.91 22.53
CA ASP A 189 16.36 -8.37 22.65
C ASP A 189 17.68 -9.13 22.51
N ALA A 190 18.52 -8.74 21.55
CA ALA A 190 19.87 -9.27 21.42
C ALA A 190 20.74 -8.97 22.64
N HIS A 191 20.73 -7.74 23.17
CA HIS A 191 21.50 -7.37 24.36
C HIS A 191 21.05 -8.13 25.62
N LYS A 192 19.75 -8.43 25.74
CA LYS A 192 19.18 -9.17 26.88
C LYS A 192 19.18 -10.68 26.70
N GLY A 193 19.72 -11.21 25.59
CA GLY A 193 19.74 -12.65 25.31
C GLY A 193 18.34 -13.28 25.25
N ARG A 194 17.37 -12.57 24.66
CA ARG A 194 16.00 -13.07 24.51
C ARG A 194 15.86 -13.91 23.25
N ASP A 195 15.04 -14.95 23.33
CA ASP A 195 14.64 -15.74 22.16
C ASP A 195 13.73 -14.93 21.23
N ILE A 196 14.07 -14.90 19.94
CA ILE A 196 13.29 -14.22 18.89
C ILE A 196 12.88 -15.26 17.85
N MET A 197 11.59 -15.33 17.54
CA MET A 197 11.07 -16.08 16.40
C MET A 197 10.72 -15.11 15.25
N THR A 198 11.10 -15.47 14.02
CA THR A 198 10.69 -14.76 12.81
C THR A 198 10.04 -15.73 11.82
N MET A 199 9.14 -15.23 10.98
CA MET A 199 8.43 -16.03 9.98
C MET A 199 8.17 -15.17 8.73
N ASP A 200 8.56 -15.67 7.55
CA ASP A 200 8.13 -15.10 6.27
C ASP A 200 6.75 -15.66 5.90
N VAL A 201 5.86 -14.79 5.39
CA VAL A 201 4.54 -15.19 4.89
C VAL A 201 4.58 -15.17 3.37
N PRO A 202 4.84 -16.31 2.70
CA PRO A 202 5.07 -16.33 1.27
C PRO A 202 3.82 -15.90 0.51
N ASN A 203 3.98 -14.86 -0.31
CA ASN A 203 2.91 -14.28 -1.14
C ASN A 203 1.74 -13.72 -0.32
N ALA A 204 2.02 -13.13 0.85
CA ALA A 204 1.08 -12.48 1.78
C ALA A 204 -0.13 -11.81 1.09
N PHE A 205 0.10 -10.77 0.28
CA PHE A 205 -0.98 -10.02 -0.39
C PHE A 205 -1.89 -10.89 -1.27
N ILE A 206 -1.32 -11.87 -1.97
CA ILE A 206 -2.10 -12.74 -2.87
C ILE A 206 -3.12 -13.57 -2.08
N GLN A 207 -2.93 -13.79 -0.78
CA GLN A 207 -3.89 -14.49 0.08
C GLN A 207 -5.09 -13.62 0.48
N THR A 208 -4.95 -12.30 0.39
CA THR A 208 -5.97 -11.30 0.73
C THR A 208 -6.95 -11.11 -0.42
N TYR A 209 -8.25 -11.19 -0.17
CA TYR A 209 -9.27 -10.96 -1.20
C TYR A 209 -9.55 -9.48 -1.39
N MET A 210 -9.85 -9.08 -2.62
CA MET A 210 -10.41 -7.76 -2.90
C MET A 210 -11.84 -7.68 -2.34
N PRO A 211 -12.26 -6.57 -1.70
CA PRO A 211 -13.65 -6.37 -1.35
C PRO A 211 -14.54 -6.44 -2.60
N GLU A 212 -15.77 -6.90 -2.42
CA GLU A 212 -16.74 -6.88 -3.51
C GLU A 212 -17.13 -5.43 -3.84
N ALA A 213 -16.87 -5.01 -5.08
CA ALA A 213 -17.32 -3.73 -5.59
C ALA A 213 -18.85 -3.65 -5.54
N LYS A 214 -19.37 -2.62 -4.87
CA LYS A 214 -20.82 -2.39 -4.76
C LYS A 214 -21.41 -2.04 -6.13
N GLU A 215 -22.74 -2.07 -6.22
CA GLU A 215 -23.44 -1.64 -7.42
C GLU A 215 -23.12 -0.17 -7.73
N GLY A 216 -22.52 0.07 -8.90
CA GLY A 216 -22.04 1.40 -9.32
C GLY A 216 -20.55 1.68 -9.06
N GLU A 217 -19.83 0.84 -8.32
CA GLU A 217 -18.37 0.97 -8.11
C GLU A 217 -17.58 0.25 -9.22
N ASP A 218 -16.51 0.87 -9.73
CA ASP A 218 -15.64 0.27 -10.74
C ASP A 218 -14.83 -0.91 -10.15
N ARG A 219 -14.78 -2.04 -10.86
CA ARG A 219 -13.91 -3.17 -10.47
C ARG A 219 -12.48 -2.95 -10.93
N ILE A 220 -11.51 -3.44 -10.15
CA ILE A 220 -10.10 -3.39 -10.54
C ILE A 220 -9.81 -4.45 -11.61
N TYR A 221 -9.32 -3.97 -12.76
CA TYR A 221 -8.83 -4.81 -13.86
C TYR A 221 -7.33 -4.66 -14.04
N MET A 222 -6.71 -5.77 -14.43
CA MET A 222 -5.33 -5.84 -14.89
C MET A 222 -5.29 -6.32 -16.35
N LYS A 223 -4.38 -5.78 -17.14
CA LYS A 223 -4.17 -6.08 -18.56
C LYS A 223 -2.87 -6.85 -18.72
N ILE A 224 -2.97 -8.13 -19.07
CA ILE A 224 -1.83 -9.00 -19.37
C ILE A 224 -1.53 -8.88 -20.87
N THR A 225 -0.29 -8.65 -21.26
CA THR A 225 0.09 -8.27 -22.63
C THR A 225 1.19 -9.14 -23.24
N ALA A 226 1.26 -9.10 -24.57
CA ALA A 226 2.32 -9.67 -25.40
C ALA A 226 2.60 -11.15 -25.08
N MET A 227 3.87 -11.54 -24.90
CA MET A 227 4.29 -12.92 -24.63
C MET A 227 3.62 -13.57 -23.42
N MET A 228 3.22 -12.80 -22.40
CA MET A 228 2.53 -13.36 -21.23
C MET A 228 1.15 -13.91 -21.59
N VAL A 229 0.50 -13.34 -22.61
CA VAL A 229 -0.77 -13.86 -23.15
C VAL A 229 -0.58 -15.25 -23.77
N GLN A 230 0.53 -15.48 -24.48
CA GLN A 230 0.79 -16.78 -25.10
C GLN A 230 1.01 -17.85 -24.02
N ILE A 231 1.92 -17.60 -23.07
CA ILE A 231 2.20 -18.50 -21.93
C ILE A 231 0.90 -18.83 -21.16
N LEU A 232 0.05 -17.83 -20.95
CA LEU A 232 -1.20 -18.00 -20.22
C LEU A 232 -2.24 -18.83 -21.00
N ILE A 233 -2.32 -18.69 -22.32
CA ILE A 233 -3.16 -19.55 -23.18
C ILE A 233 -2.63 -20.99 -23.21
N ASP A 234 -1.31 -21.17 -23.23
CA ASP A 234 -0.68 -22.50 -23.25
C ASP A 234 -0.93 -23.27 -21.94
N MET A 235 -1.09 -22.54 -20.81
CA MET A 235 -1.49 -23.11 -19.50
C MET A 235 -3.00 -23.25 -19.32
N ALA A 236 -3.78 -22.32 -19.85
CA ALA A 236 -5.22 -22.21 -19.65
C ALA A 236 -5.93 -21.90 -21.00
N PRO A 237 -6.14 -22.91 -21.87
CA PRO A 237 -6.62 -22.71 -23.24
C PRO A 237 -7.98 -21.99 -23.34
N GLU A 238 -8.81 -22.07 -22.30
CA GLU A 238 -10.09 -21.36 -22.20
C GLU A 238 -9.95 -19.83 -22.15
N TYR A 239 -8.77 -19.31 -21.82
CA TYR A 239 -8.47 -17.88 -21.88
C TYR A 239 -8.38 -17.35 -23.32
N ARG A 240 -8.18 -18.22 -24.31
CA ARG A 240 -8.04 -17.87 -25.74
C ARG A 240 -9.20 -17.03 -26.29
N LYS A 241 -10.43 -17.25 -25.79
CA LYS A 241 -11.63 -16.49 -26.21
C LYS A 241 -11.65 -15.04 -25.73
N TYR A 242 -10.83 -14.67 -24.75
CA TYR A 242 -10.75 -13.32 -24.18
C TYR A 242 -9.60 -12.49 -24.75
N VAL A 243 -8.83 -13.03 -25.69
CA VAL A 243 -7.73 -12.33 -26.35
C VAL A 243 -8.28 -11.22 -27.22
N VAL A 244 -7.77 -10.00 -27.03
CA VAL A 244 -8.00 -8.86 -27.90
C VAL A 244 -6.68 -8.38 -28.51
N LEU A 245 -6.76 -7.70 -29.65
CA LEU A 245 -5.62 -7.01 -30.25
C LEU A 245 -5.76 -5.51 -29.96
N GLU A 246 -4.75 -4.94 -29.31
CA GLU A 246 -4.67 -3.51 -29.01
C GLU A 246 -3.30 -3.00 -29.40
N ASN A 247 -3.25 -2.00 -30.29
CA ASN A 247 -2.00 -1.47 -30.86
C ASN A 247 -1.08 -2.60 -31.33
N GLU A 248 -1.63 -3.49 -32.16
CA GLU A 248 -0.99 -4.70 -32.73
C GLU A 248 -0.55 -5.77 -31.72
N ASN A 249 -0.68 -5.50 -30.41
CA ASN A 249 -0.28 -6.42 -29.35
C ASN A 249 -1.47 -7.24 -28.85
N ARG A 250 -1.26 -8.54 -28.61
CA ARG A 250 -2.23 -9.39 -27.91
C ARG A 250 -2.34 -8.94 -26.45
N ALA A 251 -3.57 -8.80 -25.96
CA ALA A 251 -3.87 -8.51 -24.58
C ALA A 251 -5.03 -9.38 -24.05
N ILE A 252 -5.03 -9.67 -22.76
CA ILE A 252 -6.16 -10.23 -22.01
C ILE A 252 -6.43 -9.32 -20.82
N TYR A 253 -7.70 -8.96 -20.63
CA TYR A 253 -8.15 -8.27 -19.43
C TYR A 253 -8.66 -9.24 -18.39
N VAL A 254 -8.10 -9.17 -17.19
CA VAL A 254 -8.49 -9.99 -16.04
C VAL A 254 -9.01 -9.12 -14.90
N ARG A 255 -10.13 -9.50 -14.29
CA ARG A 255 -10.60 -8.89 -13.03
C ARG A 255 -9.68 -9.41 -11.92
N VAL A 256 -9.11 -8.49 -11.16
CA VAL A 256 -8.30 -8.82 -9.98
C VAL A 256 -9.24 -9.24 -8.85
N LEU A 257 -9.01 -10.42 -8.25
CA LEU A 257 -9.83 -10.96 -7.15
C LEU A 257 -9.11 -10.93 -5.80
N CYS A 258 -7.79 -10.78 -5.80
CA CYS A 258 -6.96 -10.70 -4.59
C CYS A 258 -5.94 -9.56 -4.70
N ALA A 259 -5.42 -9.08 -3.58
CA ALA A 259 -4.39 -8.04 -3.58
C ALA A 259 -3.10 -8.55 -4.27
N ILE A 260 -2.58 -7.78 -5.23
CA ILE A 260 -1.37 -8.11 -5.99
C ILE A 260 -0.26 -7.12 -5.60
N TYR A 261 0.98 -7.61 -5.50
CA TYR A 261 2.13 -6.74 -5.28
C TYR A 261 2.19 -5.62 -6.34
N GLY A 262 2.40 -4.38 -5.91
CA GLY A 262 2.38 -3.19 -6.76
C GLY A 262 1.06 -2.42 -6.81
N MET A 263 -0.07 -2.99 -6.35
CA MET A 263 -1.27 -2.16 -6.06
C MET A 263 -1.03 -1.33 -4.80
N LEU A 264 -1.42 -0.05 -4.82
CA LEU A 264 -1.22 0.86 -3.67
C LEU A 264 -1.99 0.43 -2.42
N GLN A 265 -3.13 -0.27 -2.58
CA GLN A 265 -3.98 -0.72 -1.47
C GLN A 265 -3.57 -2.07 -0.88
N SER A 266 -2.62 -2.80 -1.48
CA SER A 266 -2.34 -4.19 -1.09
C SER A 266 -1.91 -4.37 0.36
N SER A 267 -1.10 -3.44 0.90
CA SER A 267 -0.69 -3.49 2.31
C SER A 267 -1.87 -3.25 3.25
N LEU A 268 -2.72 -2.25 2.96
CA LEU A 268 -3.89 -1.90 3.77
C LEU A 268 -4.94 -3.01 3.74
N LEU A 269 -5.19 -3.61 2.57
CA LEU A 269 -6.07 -4.77 2.43
C LEU A 269 -5.56 -5.96 3.25
N PHE A 270 -4.25 -6.21 3.26
CA PHE A 270 -3.66 -7.29 4.05
C PHE A 270 -3.83 -7.02 5.55
N TYR A 271 -3.49 -5.82 6.03
CA TYR A 271 -3.67 -5.39 7.42
C TYR A 271 -5.13 -5.44 7.89
N ASN A 272 -6.10 -5.17 7.02
CA ASN A 272 -7.52 -5.25 7.37
C ASN A 272 -8.06 -6.69 7.42
N GLN A 273 -7.34 -7.68 6.89
CA GLN A 273 -7.76 -9.09 6.86
C GLN A 273 -7.07 -9.95 7.93
N PHE A 274 -5.90 -9.55 8.42
CA PHE A 274 -5.04 -10.31 9.34
C PHE A 274 -4.51 -9.44 10.50
#